data_AF-A0A259FJI7-F1
#
_entry.id   AF-A0A259FJI7-F1
#
_cell.length_a   1.000
_cell.length_b   1.000
_cell.length_c   1.000
_cell.angle_alpha   90.00
_cell.angle_beta   90.00
_cell.angle_gamma   90.00
#
_symmetry.space_group_name_H-M   'P 1'
#
loop_
_entity.id
_entity.type
_entity.pdbx_description
1 polymer ?
#
loop_
_entity_poly.entity_id
_entity_poly.type
_entity_poly.pdbx_seq_one_letter_code
_entity_poly.pdbx_strand_id
1 'polypeptide(L)'
;MPLLDLSAEEVAFLAQPLPAQLASHPDGAGVGSAHHCADDFAARLGQGLALTLGARLRLPLMLVPCSYEATPGMRPHWRVSPALAGLWLARRQGMDARSVHPAMPGWQGGAHVPRALLHTLDAVLAERWLDAPATLPGGLAWRLAASDTDIILALNLPASAAGMQRWAREIIAS
;
A
#
# COMPACT_ATOMS: atom_id res chain seq x y z
N MET A 1 -17.60 -44.34 46.23
CA MET A 1 -18.49 -43.42 45.50
C MET A 1 -19.33 -42.63 46.49
N PRO A 2 -18.87 -41.43 46.89
CA PRO A 2 -19.74 -40.30 47.22
C PRO A 2 -19.40 -39.12 46.30
N LEU A 3 -20.33 -38.70 45.44
CA LEU A 3 -21.17 -37.50 45.58
C LEU A 3 -20.34 -36.25 45.93
N LEU A 4 -19.97 -35.48 44.90
CA LEU A 4 -19.34 -34.17 45.01
C LEU A 4 -20.35 -33.21 45.64
N ASP A 5 -20.03 -32.76 46.86
CA ASP A 5 -20.68 -31.66 47.56
C ASP A 5 -20.26 -30.36 46.86
N LEU A 6 -21.09 -29.87 45.94
CA LEU A 6 -20.89 -28.59 45.29
C LEU A 6 -21.33 -27.50 46.27
N SER A 7 -20.38 -26.67 46.71
CA SER A 7 -20.63 -25.53 47.59
C SER A 7 -21.67 -24.58 46.98
N ALA A 8 -22.43 -23.88 47.85
CA ALA A 8 -23.50 -22.96 47.46
C ALA A 8 -23.06 -21.86 46.45
N GLU A 9 -21.75 -21.57 46.40
CA GLU A 9 -21.15 -20.61 45.47
C GLU A 9 -21.11 -21.15 44.02
N GLU A 10 -20.93 -22.45 43.80
CA GLU A 10 -20.95 -23.05 42.45
C GLU A 10 -22.38 -23.13 41.88
N VAL A 11 -23.39 -23.29 42.74
CA VAL A 11 -24.80 -23.24 42.32
C VAL A 11 -25.19 -21.81 41.90
N ALA A 12 -24.64 -20.79 42.57
CA ALA A 12 -24.87 -19.39 42.21
C ALA A 12 -24.24 -19.02 40.85
N PHE A 13 -23.10 -19.61 40.49
CA PHE A 13 -22.48 -19.39 39.19
C PHE A 13 -23.32 -19.98 38.04
N LEU A 14 -23.89 -21.18 38.24
CA LEU A 14 -24.74 -21.85 37.24
C LEU A 14 -26.15 -21.23 37.13
N ALA A 15 -26.61 -20.53 38.18
CA ALA A 15 -27.91 -19.88 38.21
C ALA A 15 -27.90 -18.42 37.70
N GLN A 16 -26.76 -17.89 37.24
CA GLN A 16 -26.72 -16.55 36.67
C GLN A 16 -27.51 -16.51 35.35
N PRO A 17 -28.58 -15.71 35.25
CA PRO A 17 -29.24 -15.47 33.98
C PRO A 17 -28.25 -14.78 33.04
N LEU A 18 -27.99 -15.42 31.91
CA LEU A 18 -27.21 -14.89 30.79
C LEU A 18 -27.67 -13.43 30.53
N PRO A 19 -26.75 -12.44 30.47
CA PRO A 19 -27.16 -11.09 30.12
C PRO A 19 -27.87 -11.15 28.77
N ALA A 20 -29.11 -10.69 28.74
CA ALA A 20 -29.95 -10.58 27.55
C ALA A 20 -29.45 -9.47 26.60
N GLN A 21 -28.17 -9.53 26.21
CA GLN A 21 -27.50 -8.65 25.26
C GLN A 21 -27.05 -9.37 23.99
N LEU A 22 -27.60 -10.55 23.70
CA LEU A 22 -27.32 -11.30 22.48
C LEU A 22 -28.58 -11.58 21.63
N ALA A 23 -29.58 -10.71 21.74
CA ALA A 23 -30.75 -10.69 20.87
C ALA A 23 -30.93 -9.29 20.24
N SER A 24 -29.93 -8.87 19.46
CA SER A 24 -30.08 -7.76 18.51
C SER A 24 -29.12 -7.98 17.35
N HIS A 25 -29.66 -8.58 16.29
CA HIS A 25 -29.29 -8.54 14.89
C HIS A 25 -27.79 -8.59 14.46
N PRO A 26 -27.44 -9.53 13.57
CA PRO A 26 -26.23 -9.44 12.77
C PRO A 26 -26.47 -8.45 11.62
N ASP A 27 -26.16 -7.17 11.82
CA ASP A 27 -25.97 -6.21 10.72
C ASP A 27 -24.67 -5.44 10.97
N GLY A 28 -23.57 -6.13 10.68
CA GLY A 28 -22.21 -5.61 10.73
C GLY A 28 -21.32 -6.26 9.67
N ALA A 29 -21.93 -6.81 8.62
CA ALA A 29 -21.23 -7.38 7.48
C ALA A 29 -21.04 -6.29 6.41
N GLY A 30 -20.03 -5.45 6.57
CA GLY A 30 -19.71 -4.45 5.54
C GLY A 30 -18.38 -3.73 5.72
N VAL A 31 -17.92 -3.53 6.95
CA VAL A 31 -16.71 -2.72 7.20
C VAL A 31 -15.43 -3.54 7.08
N GLY A 32 -15.46 -4.84 7.42
CA GLY A 32 -14.29 -5.72 7.33
C GLY A 32 -13.89 -6.10 5.90
N SER A 33 -14.86 -6.34 5.01
CA SER A 33 -14.59 -6.80 3.64
C SER A 33 -13.99 -5.72 2.75
N ALA A 34 -14.42 -4.46 2.92
CA ALA A 34 -13.87 -3.33 2.17
C ALA A 34 -12.43 -3.01 2.58
N HIS A 35 -12.10 -3.15 3.86
CA HIS A 35 -10.73 -2.96 4.37
C HIS A 35 -9.81 -4.06 3.83
N HIS A 36 -10.25 -5.33 3.92
CA HIS A 36 -9.48 -6.48 3.42
C HIS A 36 -9.22 -6.38 1.91
N CYS A 37 -10.23 -5.99 1.12
CA CYS A 37 -10.08 -5.81 -0.33
C CYS A 37 -9.08 -4.69 -0.70
N ALA A 38 -9.08 -3.59 0.05
CA ALA A 38 -8.12 -2.50 -0.13
C ALA A 38 -6.70 -2.92 0.25
N ASP A 39 -6.54 -3.67 1.35
CA ASP A 39 -5.26 -4.24 1.78
C ASP A 39 -4.70 -5.24 0.75
N ASP A 40 -5.56 -6.10 0.21
CA ASP A 40 -5.18 -7.06 -0.84
C ASP A 40 -4.68 -6.35 -2.10
N PHE A 41 -5.36 -5.29 -2.53
CA PHE A 41 -4.91 -4.48 -3.65
C PHE A 41 -3.57 -3.80 -3.36
N ALA A 42 -3.41 -3.21 -2.17
CA ALA A 42 -2.17 -2.57 -1.75
C ALA A 42 -0.99 -3.56 -1.71
N ALA A 43 -1.22 -4.79 -1.25
CA ALA A 43 -0.22 -5.86 -1.23
C ALA A 43 0.18 -6.29 -2.64
N ARG A 44 -0.79 -6.58 -3.52
CA ARG A 44 -0.54 -6.95 -4.94
C ARG A 44 0.19 -5.84 -5.69
N LEU A 45 -0.23 -4.59 -5.51
CA LEU A 45 0.40 -3.44 -6.12
C LEU A 45 1.84 -3.27 -5.59
N GLY A 46 2.04 -3.33 -4.28
CA GLY A 46 3.36 -3.24 -3.65
C GLY A 46 4.32 -4.33 -4.16
N GLN A 47 3.84 -5.57 -4.30
CA GLN A 47 4.62 -6.66 -4.87
C GLN A 47 4.98 -6.43 -6.34
N GLY A 48 4.02 -5.99 -7.16
CA GLY A 48 4.26 -5.65 -8.56
C GLY A 48 5.29 -4.53 -8.71
N LEU A 49 5.19 -3.49 -7.88
CA LEU A 49 6.15 -2.40 -7.84
C LEU A 49 7.55 -2.87 -7.43
N ALA A 50 7.66 -3.71 -6.39
CA ALA A 50 8.92 -4.27 -5.94
C ALA A 50 9.65 -5.05 -7.03
N LEU A 51 8.93 -5.93 -7.74
CA LEU A 51 9.48 -6.72 -8.84
C LEU A 51 9.93 -5.84 -10.01
N THR A 52 9.06 -4.92 -10.46
CA THR A 52 9.36 -4.06 -11.61
C THR A 52 10.49 -3.09 -11.31
N LEU A 53 10.44 -2.40 -10.16
CA LEU A 53 11.51 -1.48 -9.75
C LEU A 53 12.81 -2.24 -9.49
N GLY A 54 12.75 -3.41 -8.85
CA GLY A 54 13.93 -4.24 -8.58
C GLY A 54 14.63 -4.69 -9.86
N ALA A 55 13.87 -5.11 -10.86
CA ALA A 55 14.40 -5.45 -12.18
C ALA A 55 15.03 -4.25 -12.89
N ARG A 56 14.36 -3.08 -12.87
CA ARG A 56 14.84 -1.86 -13.54
C ARG A 56 16.06 -1.24 -12.87
N LEU A 57 16.09 -1.26 -11.54
CA LEU A 57 17.20 -0.75 -10.73
C LEU A 57 18.31 -1.78 -10.54
N ARG A 58 18.10 -3.02 -10.97
CA ARG A 58 19.02 -4.16 -10.82
C ARG A 58 19.47 -4.35 -9.37
N LEU A 59 18.53 -4.25 -8.44
CA LEU A 59 18.78 -4.45 -7.01
C LEU A 59 17.57 -5.10 -6.34
N PRO A 60 17.78 -5.96 -5.33
CA PRO A 60 16.66 -6.55 -4.60
C PRO A 60 15.92 -5.45 -3.83
N LEU A 61 14.64 -5.27 -4.15
CA LEU A 61 13.78 -4.28 -3.52
C LEU A 61 12.65 -4.95 -2.76
N MET A 62 12.46 -4.51 -1.52
CA MET A 62 11.28 -4.83 -0.71
C MET A 62 10.50 -3.54 -0.45
N LEU A 63 9.19 -3.56 -0.69
CA LEU A 63 8.29 -2.47 -0.35
C LEU A 63 7.48 -2.85 0.88
N VAL A 64 7.66 -2.11 1.96
CA VAL A 64 6.92 -2.29 3.21
C VAL A 64 5.82 -1.24 3.27
N PRO A 65 4.53 -1.62 3.35
CA PRO A 65 3.45 -0.66 3.50
C PRO A 65 3.65 0.24 4.73
N CYS A 66 3.35 1.52 4.59
CA CYS A 66 3.40 2.49 5.69
C CYS A 66 2.23 3.47 5.64
N SER A 67 1.95 4.11 6.77
CA SER A 67 0.86 5.09 6.89
C SER A 67 1.18 6.35 6.10
N TYR A 68 0.19 6.86 5.39
CA TYR A 68 0.31 8.06 4.58
C TYR A 68 -1.02 8.80 4.51
N GLU A 69 -0.96 10.10 4.75
CA GLU A 69 -2.12 10.97 4.64
C GLU A 69 -2.28 11.40 3.19
N ALA A 70 -3.28 10.82 2.54
CA ALA A 70 -3.53 11.06 1.13
C ALA A 70 -4.39 12.31 0.92
N THR A 71 -4.05 13.07 -0.11
CA THR A 71 -4.92 14.14 -0.61
C THR A 71 -5.65 13.61 -1.83
N PRO A 72 -6.99 13.43 -1.78
CA PRO A 72 -7.75 12.89 -2.90
C PRO A 72 -7.65 13.83 -4.10
N GLY A 73 -7.42 13.24 -5.27
CA GLY A 73 -7.34 13.96 -6.54
C GLY A 73 -8.32 13.42 -7.58
N MET A 74 -8.28 13.99 -8.79
CA MET A 74 -9.05 13.49 -9.94
C MET A 74 -8.36 12.34 -10.68
N ARG A 75 -7.04 12.23 -10.56
CA ARG A 75 -6.19 11.22 -11.20
C ARG A 75 -5.22 10.65 -10.16
N PRO A 76 -4.74 9.41 -10.34
CA PRO A 76 -3.68 8.91 -9.49
C PRO A 76 -2.44 9.79 -9.61
N HIS A 77 -1.77 10.02 -8.48
CA HIS A 77 -0.60 10.88 -8.43
C HIS A 77 0.47 10.27 -7.52
N TRP A 78 1.64 10.00 -8.11
CA TRP A 78 2.80 9.49 -7.40
C TRP A 78 3.58 10.60 -6.71
N ARG A 79 3.93 10.39 -5.45
CA ARG A 79 4.96 11.14 -4.72
C ARG A 79 6.19 10.26 -4.62
N VAL A 80 7.18 10.56 -5.45
CA VAL A 80 8.45 9.86 -5.49
C VAL A 80 9.45 10.65 -4.66
N SER A 81 10.10 10.01 -3.69
CA SER A 81 11.17 10.65 -2.94
C SER A 81 12.36 11.02 -3.84
N PRO A 82 13.07 12.12 -3.54
CA PRO A 82 14.24 12.54 -4.32
C PRO A 82 15.33 11.45 -4.40
N ALA A 83 15.47 10.66 -3.33
CA ALA A 83 16.40 9.53 -3.28
C ALA A 83 16.06 8.44 -4.31
N LEU A 84 14.77 8.09 -4.47
CA LEU A 84 14.35 7.12 -5.49
C LEU A 84 14.55 7.67 -6.91
N ALA A 85 14.24 8.95 -7.13
CA ALA A 85 14.48 9.60 -8.42
C ALA A 85 15.97 9.62 -8.80
N GLY A 86 16.85 9.95 -7.84
CA GLY A 86 18.30 9.90 -8.01
C GLY A 86 18.83 8.49 -8.28
N LEU A 87 18.36 7.51 -7.51
CA LEU A 87 18.72 6.11 -7.70
C LEU A 87 18.34 5.60 -9.11
N TRP A 88 17.14 5.95 -9.58
CA TRP A 88 16.70 5.62 -10.93
C TRP A 88 17.58 6.22 -12.03
N LEU A 89 17.90 7.51 -11.91
CA LEU A 89 18.74 8.20 -12.88
C LEU A 89 20.16 7.60 -12.91
N ALA A 90 20.76 7.38 -11.75
CA ALA A 90 22.09 6.81 -11.64
C ALA A 90 22.19 5.42 -12.29
N ARG A 91 21.22 4.54 -12.02
CA ARG A 91 21.18 3.21 -12.64
C ARG A 91 21.03 3.28 -14.16
N ARG A 92 20.29 4.26 -14.69
CA ARG A 92 20.16 4.48 -16.15
C ARG A 92 21.45 4.98 -16.80
N GLN A 93 22.25 5.73 -16.06
CA GLN A 93 23.57 6.21 -16.51
C GLN A 93 24.69 5.18 -16.28
N GLY A 94 24.36 3.96 -15.84
CA GLY A 94 25.34 2.91 -15.54
C GLY A 94 26.16 3.17 -14.27
N MET A 95 25.79 4.17 -13.46
CA MET A 95 26.46 4.47 -12.20
C MET A 95 26.05 3.45 -11.14
N ASP A 96 26.98 3.13 -10.24
CA ASP A 96 26.68 2.31 -9.07
C ASP A 96 25.75 3.09 -8.13
N ALA A 97 24.78 2.40 -7.53
CA ALA A 97 23.91 2.97 -6.50
C ALA A 97 24.71 3.52 -5.31
N ARG A 98 25.86 2.91 -5.01
CA ARG A 98 26.78 3.38 -3.95
C ARG A 98 27.47 4.70 -4.29
N SER A 99 27.56 5.06 -5.57
CA SER A 99 28.13 6.33 -6.03
C SER A 99 27.11 7.48 -6.01
N VAL A 100 25.85 7.18 -5.71
CA VAL A 100 24.78 8.18 -5.62
C VAL A 100 24.78 8.77 -4.21
N HIS A 101 25.57 9.81 -4.00
CA HIS A 101 25.42 10.61 -2.79
C HIS A 101 24.23 11.57 -2.94
N PRO A 102 23.29 11.62 -1.98
CA PRO A 102 22.16 12.56 -2.00
C PRO A 102 22.58 14.04 -1.87
N ALA A 103 23.88 14.31 -1.75
CA ALA A 103 24.50 15.63 -1.61
C ALA A 103 25.52 15.93 -2.72
N MET A 104 25.32 15.41 -3.94
CA MET A 104 26.14 15.81 -5.10
C MET A 104 26.08 17.35 -5.29
N PRO A 105 27.21 18.07 -5.25
CA PRO A 105 27.23 19.51 -5.50
C PRO A 105 26.74 19.77 -6.93
N GLY A 106 25.62 20.48 -7.07
CA GLY A 106 24.93 20.71 -8.35
C GLY A 106 23.57 20.01 -8.49
N TRP A 107 23.23 19.06 -7.61
CA TRP A 107 21.87 18.54 -7.48
C TRP A 107 21.01 19.57 -6.75
N GLN A 108 20.53 20.59 -7.48
CA GLN A 108 19.56 21.54 -6.94
C GLN A 108 18.23 20.80 -6.75
N GLY A 109 17.87 20.57 -5.49
CA GLY A 109 16.72 19.80 -5.01
C GLY A 109 15.34 20.38 -5.35
N GLY A 110 15.09 20.73 -6.62
CA GLY A 110 13.77 20.66 -7.21
C GLY A 110 13.64 19.28 -7.85
N ALA A 111 13.23 18.27 -7.07
CA ALA A 111 13.26 16.87 -7.48
C ALA A 111 12.42 16.62 -8.75
N HIS A 112 13.04 16.74 -9.92
CA HIS A 112 12.44 16.36 -11.18
C HIS A 112 12.35 14.84 -11.22
N VAL A 113 11.14 14.30 -11.07
CA VAL A 113 10.92 12.86 -11.16
C VAL A 113 11.05 12.43 -12.62
N PRO A 114 11.98 11.51 -12.97
CA PRO A 114 12.16 11.09 -14.36
C PRO A 114 10.85 10.57 -14.96
N ARG A 115 10.47 11.07 -16.14
CA ARG A 115 9.22 10.66 -16.81
C ARG A 115 9.13 9.15 -17.02
N ALA A 116 10.25 8.50 -17.33
CA ALA A 116 10.31 7.04 -17.49
C ALA A 116 10.03 6.28 -16.18
N LEU A 117 10.38 6.85 -15.01
CA LEU A 117 10.03 6.27 -13.72
C LEU A 117 8.51 6.39 -13.50
N LEU A 118 7.95 7.59 -13.67
CA LEU A 118 6.50 7.80 -13.55
C LEU A 118 5.71 6.88 -14.49
N HIS A 119 6.13 6.77 -15.75
CA HIS A 119 5.47 5.88 -16.70
C HIS A 119 5.55 4.41 -16.27
N THR A 120 6.69 3.96 -15.72
CA THR A 120 6.82 2.60 -15.18
C THR A 120 5.88 2.37 -14.01
N LEU A 121 5.75 3.34 -13.10
CA LEU A 121 4.85 3.26 -11.95
C LEU A 121 3.37 3.25 -12.40
N ASP A 122 3.01 4.13 -13.34
CA ASP A 122 1.67 4.22 -13.91
C ASP A 122 1.26 2.93 -14.63
N ALA A 123 2.18 2.34 -15.41
CA ALA A 123 1.93 1.07 -16.09
C ALA A 123 1.62 -0.05 -15.09
N VAL A 124 2.46 -0.23 -14.06
CA VAL A 124 2.22 -1.25 -13.02
C VAL A 124 0.89 -1.01 -12.30
N LEU A 125 0.57 0.24 -11.96
CA LEU A 125 -0.70 0.58 -11.31
C LEU A 125 -1.91 0.29 -12.21
N ALA A 126 -1.83 0.65 -13.49
CA ALA A 126 -2.89 0.39 -14.45
C ALA A 126 -3.10 -1.11 -14.66
N GLU A 127 -2.01 -1.88 -14.86
CA GLU A 127 -2.06 -3.34 -14.99
C GLU A 127 -2.71 -3.99 -13.77
N ARG A 128 -2.23 -3.67 -12.56
CA ARG A 128 -2.74 -4.27 -11.32
C ARG A 128 -4.18 -3.90 -11.01
N TRP A 129 -4.58 -2.67 -11.36
CA TRP A 129 -5.96 -2.25 -11.24
C TRP A 129 -6.89 -2.99 -12.22
N LEU A 130 -6.48 -3.14 -13.48
CA LEU A 130 -7.30 -3.81 -14.50
C LEU A 130 -7.37 -5.33 -14.30
N ASP A 131 -6.33 -5.93 -13.74
CA ASP A 131 -6.29 -7.35 -13.38
C ASP A 131 -7.32 -7.70 -12.29
N ALA A 132 -7.35 -6.91 -11.21
CA ALA A 132 -8.28 -7.12 -10.10
C ALA A 132 -8.66 -5.78 -9.45
N PRO A 133 -9.72 -5.10 -9.94
CA PRO A 133 -10.24 -3.89 -9.35
C PRO A 133 -10.67 -4.11 -7.90
N ALA A 134 -10.52 -3.07 -7.08
CA ALA A 134 -10.82 -3.13 -5.65
C ALA A 134 -11.50 -1.85 -5.16
N THR A 135 -11.94 -1.83 -3.91
CA THR A 135 -12.30 -0.57 -3.25
C THR A 135 -11.04 0.29 -3.12
N LEU A 136 -11.09 1.54 -3.58
CA LEU A 136 -9.94 2.43 -3.57
C LEU A 136 -9.73 3.02 -2.17
N PRO A 137 -8.55 2.80 -1.54
CA PRO A 137 -8.14 3.62 -0.41
C PRO A 137 -7.85 5.04 -0.90
N GLY A 138 -7.97 6.04 -0.02
CA GLY A 138 -7.66 7.44 -0.39
C GLY A 138 -6.22 7.64 -0.90
N GLY A 139 -5.30 6.82 -0.40
CA GLY A 139 -3.96 6.67 -0.95
C GLY A 139 -3.19 5.56 -0.27
N LEU A 140 -2.00 5.30 -0.79
CA LEU A 140 -1.13 4.20 -0.39
C LEU A 140 0.30 4.73 -0.29
N ALA A 141 1.09 4.17 0.62
CA ALA A 141 2.52 4.43 0.65
C ALA A 141 3.31 3.19 1.04
N TRP A 142 4.54 3.16 0.56
CA TRP A 142 5.51 2.13 0.86
C TRP A 142 6.86 2.76 1.16
N ARG A 143 7.55 2.15 2.12
CA ARG A 143 8.96 2.38 2.38
C ARG A 143 9.79 1.30 1.68
N LEU A 144 10.82 1.71 0.95
CA LEU A 144 11.72 0.80 0.25
C LEU A 144 12.81 0.34 1.21
N ALA A 145 12.83 -0.95 1.54
CA ALA A 145 13.88 -1.58 2.31
C ALA A 145 14.93 -2.17 1.35
N ALA A 146 15.89 -1.35 0.92
CA ALA A 146 17.05 -1.80 0.15
C ALA A 146 18.38 -1.13 0.52
N SER A 147 18.33 -0.08 1.35
CA SER A 147 19.51 0.68 1.83
C SER A 147 19.20 1.28 3.21
N ASP A 148 20.22 1.74 3.93
CA ASP A 148 20.11 2.56 5.17
C ASP A 148 19.35 3.89 4.99
N THR A 149 18.93 4.21 3.77
CA THR A 149 18.19 5.43 3.45
C THR A 149 16.70 5.17 3.49
N ASP A 150 15.95 5.98 4.25
CA ASP A 150 14.49 5.95 4.24
C ASP A 150 13.95 6.51 2.92
N ILE A 151 13.57 5.61 2.01
CA ILE A 151 13.04 5.95 0.69
C ILE A 151 11.54 5.67 0.69
N ILE A 152 10.74 6.72 0.57
CA ILE A 152 9.28 6.63 0.52
C ILE A 152 8.78 6.76 -0.92
N LEU A 153 7.81 5.92 -1.27
CA LEU A 153 6.98 6.01 -2.46
C LEU A 153 5.51 6.09 -2.02
N ALA A 154 4.83 7.16 -2.35
CA ALA A 154 3.41 7.32 -2.05
C ALA A 154 2.57 7.53 -3.30
N LEU A 155 1.30 7.17 -3.22
CA LEU A 155 0.31 7.23 -4.28
C LEU A 155 -0.97 7.83 -3.71
N ASN A 156 -1.38 8.98 -4.23
CA ASN A 156 -2.75 9.45 -4.04
C ASN A 156 -3.63 8.78 -5.09
N LEU A 157 -4.74 8.18 -4.68
CA LEU A 157 -5.69 7.56 -5.58
C LEU A 157 -6.87 8.50 -5.83
N PRO A 158 -7.56 8.38 -6.98
CA PRO A 158 -8.75 9.16 -7.22
C PRO A 158 -9.89 8.71 -6.31
N ALA A 159 -10.82 9.61 -5.99
CA ALA A 159 -11.96 9.31 -5.13
C ALA A 159 -12.98 8.32 -5.75
N SER A 160 -12.88 8.00 -7.05
CA SER A 160 -13.84 7.13 -7.74
C SER A 160 -13.16 6.00 -8.51
N ALA A 161 -13.68 4.78 -8.33
CA ALA A 161 -13.27 3.61 -9.08
C ALA A 161 -13.53 3.75 -10.59
N ALA A 162 -14.58 4.46 -10.99
CA ALA A 162 -14.86 4.77 -12.40
C ALA A 162 -13.78 5.68 -13.01
N GLY A 163 -13.32 6.69 -12.28
CA GLY A 163 -12.20 7.54 -12.70
C GLY A 163 -10.91 6.73 -12.84
N MET A 164 -10.63 5.85 -11.88
CA MET A 164 -9.47 4.95 -11.91
C MET A 164 -9.53 3.99 -13.09
N GLN A 165 -10.69 3.37 -13.36
CA GLN A 165 -10.89 2.46 -14.48
C GLN A 165 -10.66 3.14 -15.83
N ARG A 166 -11.18 4.36 -16.00
CA ARG A 166 -10.96 5.15 -17.21
C ARG A 166 -9.49 5.48 -17.38
N TRP A 167 -8.85 5.99 -16.34
CA TRP A 167 -7.42 6.32 -16.34
C TRP A 167 -6.56 5.10 -16.68
N ALA A 168 -6.80 3.94 -16.06
CA ALA A 168 -5.99 2.75 -16.28
C ALA A 168 -6.06 2.27 -17.74
N ARG A 169 -7.25 2.32 -18.35
CA ARG A 169 -7.43 2.03 -19.77
C ARG A 169 -6.68 3.01 -20.68
N GLU A 170 -6.68 4.30 -20.33
CA GLU A 170 -5.92 5.32 -21.08
C GLU A 170 -4.41 5.03 -21.06
N ILE A 171 -3.86 4.60 -19.92
CA ILE A 171 -2.42 4.28 -19.78
C ILE A 171 -2.03 3.02 -20.56
N ILE A 172 -2.84 1.98 -20.55
CA ILE A 172 -2.52 0.75 -21.30
C ILE A 172 -2.69 0.93 -22.82
N ALA A 173 -3.53 1.87 -23.24
CA ALA A 173 -3.74 2.19 -24.65
C ALA A 173 -2.68 3.17 -25.22
N SER A 174 -1.83 3.78 -24.37
CA SER A 174 -0.86 4.80 -24.76
C SER A 174 0.51 4.27 -25.17
#